data_AF-A0A351I0G7-F1
#
_entry.id   AF-A0A351I0G7-F1
#
_cell.length_a   1.000
_cell.length_b   1.000
_cell.length_c   1.000
_cell.angle_alpha   90.00
_cell.angle_beta   90.00
_cell.angle_gamma   90.00
#
_symmetry.space_group_name_H-M   'P 1'
#
loop_
_entity.id
_entity.type
_entity.pdbx_description
1 polymer ?
#
loop_
_entity_poly.entity_id
_entity_poly.type
_entity_poly.pdbx_seq_one_letter_code
_entity_poly.pdbx_strand_id
1 'polypeptide(L)'
;MSRAIKRGTSGVRRGEETEVFVAEVIGNVWGTRKHKSLSDRRLLLVRPIDPLTEKPLGDAQIAVEYGTGAGPGSIVLVLDEGGSARSVLKDEAAPVRTVIVGVVDSVSSGGRVKKYDSA
;
A
#
# COMPACT_ATOMS: atom_id res chain seq x y z
N MET A 1 32.89 -30.44 -2.57
CA MET A 1 31.51 -30.96 -2.68
C MET A 1 30.52 -29.80 -2.59
N SER A 2 29.53 -29.79 -3.48
CA SER A 2 28.70 -28.63 -3.84
C SER A 2 27.57 -28.35 -2.84
N ARG A 3 27.46 -27.07 -2.46
CA ARG A 3 26.25 -26.21 -2.33
C ARG A 3 24.96 -26.78 -1.71
N ALA A 4 24.43 -26.05 -0.73
CA ALA A 4 22.99 -25.83 -0.59
C ALA A 4 22.71 -24.40 -0.10
N ILE A 5 22.57 -23.46 -1.04
CA ILE A 5 21.97 -22.15 -0.77
C ILE A 5 20.47 -22.36 -0.80
N LYS A 6 19.81 -22.35 0.37
CA LYS A 6 18.35 -22.31 0.47
C LYS A 6 17.85 -21.00 -0.15
N ARG A 7 17.33 -21.09 -1.37
CA ARG A 7 16.55 -20.01 -1.99
C ARG A 7 15.20 -19.95 -1.29
N GLY A 8 15.05 -19.00 -0.37
CA GLY A 8 13.76 -18.68 0.23
C GLY A 8 12.89 -17.94 -0.78
N THR A 9 11.81 -18.58 -1.21
CA THR A 9 10.66 -17.93 -1.83
C THR A 9 10.07 -16.94 -0.84
N SER A 10 10.02 -15.66 -1.18
CA SER A 10 9.37 -14.60 -0.39
C SER A 10 7.85 -14.74 -0.48
N GLY A 11 7.30 -15.81 0.09
CA GLY A 11 5.91 -15.85 0.47
C GLY A 11 5.76 -15.03 1.73
N VAL A 12 4.91 -14.00 1.71
CA VAL A 12 4.55 -13.21 2.89
C VAL A 12 4.13 -14.18 3.99
N ARG A 13 4.95 -14.24 5.06
CA ARG A 13 4.67 -15.09 6.22
C ARG A 13 3.54 -14.44 7.00
N ARG A 14 2.44 -15.17 7.16
CA ARG A 14 1.33 -14.81 8.04
C ARG A 14 1.88 -14.68 9.47
N GLY A 15 2.22 -13.46 9.90
CA GLY A 15 2.78 -13.17 11.23
C GLY A 15 3.83 -12.05 11.30
N GLU A 16 4.41 -11.59 10.19
CA GLU A 16 5.17 -10.34 10.17
C GLU A 16 4.24 -9.22 9.66
N GLU A 17 3.79 -8.33 10.55
CA GLU A 17 3.19 -7.06 10.14
C GLU A 17 4.27 -6.31 9.34
N THR A 18 4.19 -6.39 8.01
CA THR A 18 5.04 -5.55 7.18
C THR A 18 4.41 -4.17 7.21
N GLU A 19 5.06 -3.22 7.90
CA GLU A 19 4.57 -1.84 8.02
C GLU A 19 4.34 -1.19 6.65
N VAL A 20 5.02 -1.69 5.60
CA VAL A 20 4.88 -1.20 4.23
C VAL A 20 4.62 -2.35 3.25
N PHE A 21 3.61 -2.22 2.39
CA PHE A 21 3.26 -3.22 1.37
C PHE A 21 2.79 -2.60 0.05
N VAL A 22 2.79 -3.40 -1.02
CA VAL A 22 2.27 -3.00 -2.33
C VAL A 22 0.80 -3.40 -2.46
N ALA A 23 -0.02 -2.48 -2.93
CA ALA A 23 -1.44 -2.69 -3.12
C ALA A 23 -1.94 -2.12 -4.45
N GLU A 24 -3.06 -2.64 -4.92
CA GLU A 24 -3.86 -2.05 -5.98
C GLU A 24 -4.95 -1.17 -5.37
N VAL A 25 -5.16 0.03 -5.88
CA VAL A 25 -6.35 0.82 -5.56
C VAL A 25 -7.52 0.26 -6.36
N ILE A 26 -8.54 -0.25 -5.69
CA ILE A 26 -9.70 -0.89 -6.32
C ILE A 26 -10.98 -0.05 -6.25
N GLY A 27 -10.94 1.10 -5.58
CA GLY A 27 -12.11 1.97 -5.47
C GLY A 27 -11.92 3.18 -4.58
N ASN A 28 -13.00 3.95 -4.46
CA ASN A 28 -13.08 5.14 -3.62
C ASN A 28 -14.06 4.90 -2.47
N VAL A 29 -13.81 5.54 -1.33
CA VAL A 29 -14.73 5.58 -0.18
C VAL A 29 -15.11 7.03 0.11
N TRP A 30 -16.40 7.28 0.33
CA TRP A 30 -16.90 8.60 0.67
C TRP A 30 -17.69 8.57 1.98
N GLY A 31 -17.43 9.54 2.86
CA GLY A 31 -18.18 9.75 4.09
C GLY A 31 -18.61 11.21 4.18
N THR A 32 -19.92 11.45 4.23
CA THR A 32 -20.51 12.80 4.37
C THR A 32 -20.26 13.40 5.75
N ARG A 33 -20.11 12.56 6.78
CA ARG A 33 -19.72 12.94 8.14
C ARG A 33 -18.50 12.12 8.54
N LYS A 34 -17.36 12.78 8.72
CA LYS A 34 -16.06 12.19 9.09
C LYS A 34 -15.28 13.14 10.00
N HIS A 35 -14.27 12.63 10.69
CA HIS A 35 -13.41 13.44 11.53
C HIS A 35 -12.75 14.56 10.71
N LYS A 36 -12.58 15.76 11.30
CA LYS A 36 -12.08 16.94 10.59
C LYS A 36 -10.76 16.72 9.86
N SER A 37 -9.86 15.93 10.45
CA SER A 37 -8.55 15.54 9.86
C SER A 37 -8.65 14.79 8.53
N LEU A 38 -9.83 14.23 8.20
CA LEU A 38 -10.09 13.48 6.97
C LEU A 38 -10.88 14.29 5.94
N SER A 39 -11.27 15.53 6.25
CA SER A 39 -12.18 16.32 5.40
C SER A 39 -11.60 16.55 4.01
N ASP A 40 -10.34 16.97 3.95
CA ASP A 40 -9.63 17.32 2.71
C ASP A 40 -8.76 16.18 2.17
N ARG A 41 -9.04 14.95 2.60
CA ARG A 41 -8.28 13.76 2.20
C ARG A 41 -9.20 12.77 1.48
N ARG A 42 -8.68 12.17 0.42
CA ARG A 42 -9.36 11.09 -0.29
C ARG A 42 -9.18 9.79 0.50
N LEU A 43 -10.24 9.00 0.58
CA LEU A 43 -10.22 7.67 1.17
C LEU A 43 -10.32 6.67 0.04
N LEU A 44 -9.33 5.82 -0.11
CA LEU A 44 -9.23 4.84 -1.19
C LEU A 44 -9.33 3.43 -0.63
N LEU A 45 -10.02 2.55 -1.35
CA LEU A 45 -10.06 1.13 -1.04
C LEU A 45 -8.86 0.48 -1.74
N VAL A 46 -7.94 -0.07 -0.95
CA VAL A 46 -6.71 -0.70 -1.45
C VAL A 46 -6.71 -2.19 -1.11
N ARG A 47 -6.22 -3.02 -2.02
CA ARG A 47 -6.08 -4.46 -1.80
C ARG A 47 -4.62 -4.87 -1.95
N PRO A 48 -4.01 -5.52 -0.93
CA PRO A 48 -2.64 -6.02 -1.04
C PRO A 48 -2.49 -6.99 -2.22
N ILE A 49 -1.41 -6.84 -2.98
CA ILE A 49 -1.11 -7.69 -4.13
C ILE A 49 0.34 -8.18 -4.11
N ASP A 50 0.59 -9.30 -4.76
CA ASP A 50 1.94 -9.67 -5.16
C ASP A 50 2.38 -8.74 -6.30
N PRO A 51 3.48 -7.99 -6.16
CA PRO A 51 3.85 -6.94 -7.11
C PRO A 51 4.45 -7.44 -8.43
N LEU A 52 4.63 -8.75 -8.61
CA LEU A 52 5.10 -9.34 -9.87
C LEU A 52 3.98 -10.04 -10.63
N THR A 53 2.97 -10.55 -9.91
CA THR A 53 1.87 -11.34 -10.47
C THR A 53 0.51 -10.68 -10.36
N GLU A 54 0.40 -9.56 -9.62
CA GLU A 54 -0.82 -8.81 -9.30
C GLU A 54 -1.90 -9.64 -8.60
N LYS A 55 -1.55 -10.84 -8.14
CA LYS A 55 -2.49 -11.71 -7.42
C LYS A 55 -2.79 -11.11 -6.04
N PRO A 56 -4.06 -11.03 -5.63
CA PRO A 56 -4.42 -10.59 -4.29
C PRO A 56 -3.74 -11.43 -3.20
N LEU A 57 -3.22 -10.76 -2.16
CA LEU A 57 -2.60 -11.39 -1.00
C LEU A 57 -3.47 -11.33 0.26
N GLY A 58 -4.56 -10.57 0.22
CA GLY A 58 -5.48 -10.40 1.34
C GLY A 58 -6.69 -9.55 0.97
N ASP A 59 -7.45 -9.20 2.00
CA ASP A 59 -8.67 -8.41 1.88
C ASP A 59 -8.37 -6.93 1.64
N ALA A 60 -9.38 -6.24 1.09
CA ALA A 60 -9.30 -4.81 0.88
C ALA A 60 -9.44 -4.04 2.19
N GLN A 61 -8.73 -2.92 2.29
CA GLN A 61 -8.76 -2.00 3.43
C GLN A 61 -8.79 -0.54 2.96
N ILE A 62 -9.14 0.37 3.86
CA ILE A 62 -9.19 1.80 3.56
C ILE A 62 -7.82 2.41 3.85
N ALA A 63 -7.27 3.12 2.87
CA ALA A 63 -6.08 3.94 3.06
C ALA A 63 -6.39 5.41 2.76
N VAL A 64 -5.76 6.30 3.51
CA VAL A 64 -5.79 7.73 3.22
C VAL A 64 -4.84 8.01 2.06
N GLU A 65 -5.34 8.67 1.02
CA GLU A 65 -4.51 9.19 -0.04
C GLU A 65 -4.15 10.65 0.27
N TYR A 66 -2.86 10.97 0.22
CA TYR A 66 -2.36 12.29 0.54
C TYR A 66 -1.38 12.80 -0.52
N GLY A 67 -1.92 13.44 -1.56
CA GLY A 67 -1.15 14.21 -2.53
C GLY A 67 -0.28 13.39 -3.50
N THR A 68 -0.41 12.07 -3.49
CA THR A 68 0.25 11.14 -4.42
C THR A 68 -0.42 11.09 -5.79
N GLY A 69 -1.69 11.50 -5.89
CA GLY A 69 -2.45 11.45 -7.13
C GLY A 69 -3.10 10.09 -7.41
N ALA A 70 -2.90 9.08 -6.56
CA ALA A 70 -3.44 7.73 -6.76
C ALA A 70 -4.96 7.70 -6.93
N GLY A 71 -5.44 6.74 -7.72
CA GLY A 71 -6.85 6.46 -7.98
C GLY A 71 -7.06 5.00 -8.39
N PRO A 72 -8.31 4.57 -8.65
CA PRO A 72 -8.58 3.18 -9.06
C PRO A 72 -7.70 2.72 -10.23
N GLY A 73 -7.12 1.54 -10.10
CA GLY A 73 -6.13 0.97 -11.04
C GLY A 73 -4.68 1.34 -10.72
N SER A 74 -4.41 2.36 -9.91
CA SER A 74 -3.04 2.66 -9.49
C SER A 74 -2.46 1.54 -8.61
N ILE A 75 -1.21 1.17 -8.87
CA ILE A 75 -0.42 0.38 -7.93
C ILE A 75 0.30 1.32 -6.98
N VAL A 76 0.17 1.06 -5.68
CA VAL A 76 0.58 1.99 -4.63
C VAL A 76 1.42 1.32 -3.56
N LEU A 77 2.28 2.12 -2.94
CA LEU A 77 2.99 1.78 -1.72
C LEU A 77 2.16 2.26 -0.53
N VAL A 78 1.77 1.33 0.34
CA VAL A 78 0.93 1.58 1.50
C VAL A 78 1.75 1.41 2.77
N LEU A 79 1.63 2.36 3.68
CA LEU A 79 2.17 2.33 5.03
C LEU A 79 1.01 2.08 6.01
N ASP A 80 1.12 1.05 6.85
CA ASP A 80 0.11 0.66 7.85
C ASP A 80 0.65 0.74 9.29
N GLU A 81 1.06 1.94 9.70
CA GLU A 81 1.58 2.23 11.04
C GLU A 81 1.14 3.64 11.45
N GLY A 82 0.48 3.77 12.61
CA GLY A 82 -0.25 4.98 12.98
C GLY A 82 0.63 6.20 13.30
N GLY A 83 1.79 6.02 13.92
CA GLY A 83 2.74 7.10 14.20
C GLY A 83 3.29 7.71 12.91
N SER A 84 3.81 6.87 12.02
CA SER A 84 4.35 7.29 10.73
C SER A 84 3.24 7.83 9.81
N ALA A 85 2.03 7.24 9.83
CA ALA A 85 0.90 7.80 9.08
C ALA A 85 0.58 9.23 9.52
N ARG A 86 0.47 9.50 10.81
CA ARG A 86 0.27 10.87 11.34
C ARG A 86 1.39 11.82 10.96
N SER A 87 2.63 11.34 11.00
CA SER A 87 3.82 12.10 10.56
C SER A 87 3.74 12.47 9.08
N VAL A 88 3.40 11.52 8.20
CA VAL A 88 3.19 11.74 6.76
C VAL A 88 2.07 12.76 6.52
N LEU A 89 0.97 12.62 7.26
CA LEU A 89 -0.17 13.52 7.15
C LEU A 89 0.06 14.89 7.80
N LYS A 90 1.16 15.08 8.54
CA LYS A 90 1.47 16.27 9.35
C LYS A 90 0.33 16.65 10.31
N ASP A 91 -0.31 15.65 10.90
CA ASP A 91 -1.43 15.80 11.85
C ASP A 91 -1.33 14.73 12.95
N GLU A 92 -0.71 15.10 14.08
CA GLU A 92 -0.54 14.24 15.25
C GLU A 92 -1.87 13.79 15.90
N ALA A 93 -2.97 14.50 15.63
CA ALA A 93 -4.30 14.16 16.15
C ALA A 93 -5.14 13.35 15.15
N ALA A 94 -4.63 13.07 13.94
CA ALA A 94 -5.40 12.37 12.92
C ALA A 94 -5.68 10.92 13.36
N PRO A 95 -6.95 10.47 13.32
CA PRO A 95 -7.32 9.09 13.62
C PRO A 95 -7.05 8.20 12.41
N VAL A 96 -5.78 8.03 12.05
CA VAL A 96 -5.33 7.28 10.87
C VAL A 96 -4.28 6.24 11.25
N ARG A 97 -4.26 5.15 10.49
CA ARG A 97 -3.22 4.10 10.56
C ARG A 97 -2.63 3.84 9.18
N THR A 98 -3.49 3.73 8.18
CA THR A 98 -3.12 3.31 6.82
C THR A 98 -3.11 4.49 5.87
N VAL A 99 -1.98 4.71 5.18
CA VAL A 99 -1.79 5.82 4.24
C VAL A 99 -1.07 5.35 2.98
N ILE A 100 -1.47 5.89 1.83
CA ILE A 100 -0.73 5.74 0.57
C ILE A 100 0.43 6.75 0.58
N VAL A 101 1.65 6.23 0.48
CA VAL A 101 2.88 7.04 0.51
C VAL A 101 3.54 7.18 -0.86
N GLY A 102 3.05 6.47 -1.88
CA GLY A 102 3.53 6.63 -3.26
C GLY A 102 2.78 5.77 -4.27
N VAL A 103 2.93 6.12 -5.55
CA VAL A 103 2.52 5.33 -6.71
C VAL A 103 3.73 4.55 -7.21
N VAL A 104 3.54 3.28 -7.58
CA VAL A 104 4.60 2.36 -7.97
C VAL A 104 4.70 2.29 -9.49
N ASP A 105 5.79 2.80 -10.07
CA ASP A 105 6.02 2.70 -11.52
C ASP A 105 6.60 1.34 -11.94
N SER A 106 7.42 0.72 -11.09
CA SER A 106 7.98 -0.60 -11.37
C SER A 106 8.45 -1.33 -10.12
N VAL A 107 8.48 -2.66 -10.21
CA VAL A 107 9.04 -3.54 -9.18
C VAL A 107 10.06 -4.47 -9.81
N SER A 108 11.24 -4.54 -9.20
CA SER A 108 12.34 -5.45 -9.56
C SER A 108 12.62 -6.39 -8.41
N SER A 109 12.47 -7.70 -8.62
CA SER A 109 12.77 -8.72 -7.61
C SER A 109 13.14 -10.05 -8.24
N GLY A 110 14.18 -10.70 -7.72
CA GLY A 110 14.64 -12.00 -8.20
C GLY A 110 15.05 -12.03 -9.69
N GLY A 111 15.54 -10.91 -10.23
CA GLY A 111 15.90 -10.77 -11.65
C GLY A 111 14.70 -10.57 -12.59
N ARG A 112 13.49 -10.44 -12.05
CA ARG A 112 12.27 -10.11 -12.80
C ARG A 112 11.95 -8.64 -12.61
N VAL A 113 11.47 -7.99 -13.67
CA VAL A 113 10.99 -6.61 -13.62
C VAL A 113 9.55 -6.58 -14.12
N LYS A 114 8.69 -5.91 -13.36
CA LYS A 114 7.32 -5.56 -13.76
C LYS A 114 7.20 -4.04 -13.76
N LYS A 115 6.66 -3.48 -14.83
CA LYS A 115 6.31 -2.06 -14.93
C LYS A 115 4.81 -1.90 -14.84
N TYR A 116 4.39 -0.78 -14.29
CA TYR A 116 3.01 -0.34 -14.22
C TYR A 116 2.88 0.97 -14.99
N ASP A 117 1.73 1.15 -15.63
CA ASP A 117 1.43 2.41 -16.28
C ASP A 117 1.06 3.42 -15.18
N SER A 118 1.72 4.58 -15.19
CA SER A 118 1.37 5.68 -14.29
C SER A 118 -0.03 6.18 -14.72
N ALA A 119 -1.00 6.13 -13.81
CA ALA A 119 -2.37 6.60 -14.04
C ALA A 119 -2.45 8.13 -14.17
#